data_AF-A0A415IQS0-F1
#
_entry.id   AF-A0A415IQS0-F1
#
_cell.length_a   1.000
_cell.length_b   1.000
_cell.length_c   1.000
_cell.angle_alpha   90.00
_cell.angle_beta   90.00
_cell.angle_gamma   90.00
#
_symmetry.space_group_name_H-M   'P 1'
#
loop_
_entity.id
_entity.type
_entity.pdbx_description
1 polymer ?
#
loop_
_entity_poly.entity_id
_entity_poly.type
_entity_poly.pdbx_seq_one_letter_code
_entity_poly.pdbx_strand_id
1 'polypeptide(L)'
;MKLKAFITMALLSVSALGNCQTNGNPNVTELTKEQKEYLKKLHRMYEFNLIGHRIAEGAEVEERTESLPWEDITVEKFDIDAVIDWLNNAQLDLKESYDLDGMLALRGSYKSDENWNVTQEGLRDSYFSNPYRQILGPIKKLGKIRIRLLSQLQNTNGNTLELGKFYHLSTSQNDKELSLAFYLKNPNSTNIKGGIEVELLPPLRWKHACIPLQYEGKEYEFNDVKFKLFKSEPGNVILEYDKKYGNQMAKLRIIPIKQQKPMKTEMVYRIGGEAVLRYYQNPYMGFGEWCVMYKSINCDSLGITPKTLESAIHLKYQPTEEELLHFNETMGEMIGIELAEELTNADRTKFSELYREWIIKGYEAVRELKDDLDYLETMKDLHERYGNDRNIFIPLRSGAIIGSSYAKADLKPDWNVIERCATDLLGKNSNANSDSLRNEINKHKEEYIESLVMRREVLPFLTDEDIRQLSKPVKTNESPLMYSWYKTNTEADSIYIYWPDTLSNRPLLKVRYQLRKGKPELLFP
;
A
#
# COMPACT_ATOMS: atom_id res chain seq x y z
N MET A 1 -11.87 -56.69 -13.93
CA MET A 1 -10.50 -56.95 -13.39
C MET A 1 -9.47 -55.83 -13.63
N LYS A 2 -9.78 -54.70 -14.28
CA LYS A 2 -8.81 -53.60 -14.53
C LYS A 2 -8.87 -52.40 -13.56
N LEU A 3 -9.97 -52.20 -12.84
CA LEU A 3 -10.11 -51.09 -11.86
C LEU A 3 -9.36 -51.34 -10.54
N LYS A 4 -9.25 -52.62 -10.11
CA LYS A 4 -8.47 -52.98 -8.92
C LYS A 4 -6.96 -52.80 -9.11
N ALA A 5 -6.43 -52.94 -10.33
CA ALA A 5 -5.00 -52.79 -10.57
C ALA A 5 -4.53 -51.32 -10.46
N PHE A 6 -5.35 -50.35 -10.88
CA PHE A 6 -5.01 -48.92 -10.79
C PHE A 6 -5.12 -48.39 -9.36
N ILE A 7 -6.16 -48.78 -8.63
CA ILE A 7 -6.33 -48.44 -7.20
C ILE A 7 -5.24 -49.13 -6.35
N THR A 8 -4.80 -50.34 -6.72
CA THR A 8 -3.72 -51.03 -5.98
C THR A 8 -2.34 -50.43 -6.28
N MET A 9 -2.07 -49.91 -7.48
CA MET A 9 -0.83 -49.14 -7.71
C MET A 9 -0.84 -47.77 -7.01
N ALA A 10 -1.99 -47.09 -6.95
CA ALA A 10 -2.16 -45.86 -6.17
C ALA A 10 -2.11 -46.08 -4.65
N LEU A 11 -2.40 -47.28 -4.14
CA LEU A 11 -2.27 -47.63 -2.71
C LEU A 11 -0.92 -48.26 -2.34
N LEU A 12 -0.23 -48.89 -3.29
CA LEU A 12 1.14 -49.39 -3.10
C LEU A 12 2.20 -48.28 -3.18
N SER A 13 1.92 -47.16 -3.86
CA SER A 13 2.71 -45.94 -3.70
C SER A 13 2.49 -45.29 -2.32
N VAL A 14 1.26 -45.34 -1.78
CA VAL A 14 0.89 -44.73 -0.48
C VAL A 14 1.42 -45.50 0.75
N SER A 15 1.75 -46.79 0.62
CA SER A 15 2.31 -47.59 1.73
C SER A 15 3.85 -47.60 1.81
N ALA A 16 4.54 -47.02 0.82
CA ALA A 16 5.96 -46.66 0.90
C ALA A 16 6.18 -45.20 1.37
N LEU A 17 5.10 -44.42 1.49
CA LEU A 17 5.09 -42.96 1.76
C LEU A 17 5.18 -42.57 3.24
N GLY A 18 5.57 -43.50 4.11
CA GLY A 18 5.83 -43.23 5.54
C GLY A 18 7.18 -42.55 5.82
N ASN A 19 7.99 -42.24 4.79
CA ASN A 19 9.32 -41.67 4.95
C ASN A 19 9.81 -40.86 3.73
N CYS A 20 8.94 -40.13 3.03
CA CYS A 20 9.40 -39.07 2.12
C CYS A 20 9.66 -37.77 2.90
N GLN A 21 10.38 -37.89 4.02
CA GLN A 21 11.29 -36.83 4.42
C GLN A 21 12.47 -36.91 3.44
N THR A 22 12.66 -35.85 2.65
CA THR A 22 13.99 -35.41 2.21
C THR A 22 14.93 -36.52 1.68
N ASN A 23 14.68 -37.05 0.48
CA ASN A 23 15.78 -37.58 -0.34
C ASN A 23 16.27 -36.51 -1.32
N GLY A 24 16.37 -35.27 -0.84
CA GLY A 24 17.23 -34.27 -1.47
C GLY A 24 18.68 -34.71 -1.32
N ASN A 25 19.51 -34.40 -2.31
CA ASN A 25 20.95 -34.55 -2.19
C ASN A 25 21.39 -33.88 -0.87
N PRO A 26 21.90 -34.62 0.14
CA PRO A 26 22.12 -34.08 1.49
C PRO A 26 23.17 -32.96 1.54
N ASN A 27 23.80 -32.65 0.41
CA ASN A 27 24.84 -31.62 0.27
C ASN A 27 24.34 -30.26 -0.24
N VAL A 28 23.05 -30.09 -0.57
CA VAL A 28 22.51 -28.81 -1.05
C VAL A 28 21.46 -28.29 -0.07
N THR A 29 21.83 -27.28 0.72
CA THR A 29 20.90 -26.54 1.57
C THR A 29 20.15 -25.53 0.70
N GLU A 30 18.89 -25.81 0.37
CA GLU A 30 18.04 -24.96 -0.48
C GLU A 30 17.14 -24.03 0.36
N LEU A 31 16.65 -22.94 -0.24
CA LEU A 31 15.65 -22.06 0.40
C LEU A 31 14.27 -22.71 0.41
N THR A 32 13.51 -22.55 1.50
CA THR A 32 12.10 -22.93 1.54
C THR A 32 11.23 -21.99 0.68
N LYS A 33 10.01 -22.43 0.36
CA LYS A 33 9.00 -21.62 -0.35
C LYS A 33 8.74 -20.29 0.36
N GLU A 34 8.58 -20.32 1.67
CA GLU A 34 8.32 -19.14 2.50
C GLU A 34 9.50 -18.16 2.46
N GLN A 35 10.73 -18.67 2.48
CA GLN A 35 11.94 -17.85 2.40
C GLN A 35 12.07 -17.15 1.03
N LYS A 36 11.82 -17.87 -0.07
CA LYS A 36 11.84 -17.28 -1.43
C LYS A 36 10.78 -16.19 -1.59
N GLU A 37 9.54 -16.46 -1.17
CA GLU A 37 8.44 -15.49 -1.25
C GLU A 37 8.69 -14.27 -0.36
N TYR A 38 9.30 -14.46 0.81
CA TYR A 38 9.69 -13.35 1.66
C TYR A 38 10.77 -12.48 1.02
N LEU A 39 11.79 -13.07 0.41
CA LEU A 39 12.84 -12.33 -0.31
C LEU A 39 12.28 -11.56 -1.51
N LYS A 40 11.39 -12.15 -2.31
CA LYS A 40 10.69 -11.45 -3.41
C LYS A 40 9.85 -10.28 -2.90
N LYS A 41 9.14 -10.46 -1.78
CA LYS A 41 8.38 -9.39 -1.13
C LYS A 41 9.29 -8.25 -0.69
N LEU A 42 10.43 -8.57 -0.08
CA LEU A 42 11.43 -7.56 0.30
C LEU A 42 12.00 -6.85 -0.93
N HIS A 43 12.28 -7.56 -2.02
CA HIS A 43 12.80 -6.98 -3.25
C HIS A 43 11.79 -5.99 -3.87
N ARG A 44 10.52 -6.37 -4.00
CA ARG A 44 9.46 -5.46 -4.48
C ARG A 44 9.33 -4.22 -3.59
N MET A 45 9.43 -4.39 -2.27
CA MET A 45 9.47 -3.25 -1.35
C MET A 45 10.70 -2.37 -1.58
N TYR A 46 11.87 -2.96 -1.79
CA TYR A 46 13.11 -2.24 -2.09
C TYR A 46 12.97 -1.42 -3.38
N GLU A 47 12.47 -2.01 -4.48
CA GLU A 47 12.25 -1.34 -5.76
C GLU A 47 11.24 -0.19 -5.63
N PHE A 48 10.10 -0.42 -4.99
CA PHE A 48 9.09 0.62 -4.76
C PHE A 48 9.69 1.82 -4.01
N ASN A 49 10.48 1.55 -2.97
CA ASN A 49 11.17 2.60 -2.24
C ASN A 49 12.17 3.32 -3.15
N LEU A 50 13.03 2.58 -3.84
CA LEU A 50 14.10 3.14 -4.67
C LEU A 50 13.57 4.00 -5.84
N ILE A 51 12.46 3.62 -6.48
CA ILE A 51 11.81 4.41 -7.54
C ILE A 51 11.30 5.76 -7.01
N GLY A 52 10.69 5.78 -5.83
CA GLY A 52 10.24 7.03 -5.20
C GLY A 52 11.39 7.98 -4.78
N HIS A 53 12.62 7.47 -4.65
CA HIS A 53 13.76 8.21 -4.13
C HIS A 53 14.79 8.65 -5.16
N ARG A 54 14.70 8.23 -6.43
CA ARG A 54 15.59 8.72 -7.49
C ARG A 54 15.10 10.06 -8.03
N ILE A 55 15.98 11.05 -8.16
CA ILE A 55 15.69 12.28 -8.93
C ILE A 55 16.04 11.94 -10.37
N ALA A 56 15.11 12.12 -11.30
CA ALA A 56 15.42 11.97 -12.71
C ALA A 56 16.47 13.01 -13.13
N GLU A 57 17.49 12.58 -13.87
CA GLU A 57 18.52 13.47 -14.39
C GLU A 57 17.86 14.53 -15.29
N GLY A 58 18.05 15.82 -14.97
CA GLY A 58 17.42 16.93 -15.70
C GLY A 58 16.01 17.32 -15.25
N ALA A 59 15.52 16.85 -14.10
CA ALA A 59 14.23 17.29 -13.56
C ALA A 59 14.20 18.82 -13.33
N GLU A 60 13.26 19.51 -13.98
CA GLU A 60 13.06 20.95 -13.78
C GLU A 60 12.57 21.26 -12.36
N VAL A 61 12.94 22.44 -11.86
CA VAL A 61 12.40 22.97 -10.61
C VAL A 61 10.93 23.31 -10.82
N GLU A 62 10.04 22.45 -10.35
CA GLU A 62 8.65 22.85 -10.17
C GLU A 62 8.57 23.80 -8.96
N GLU A 63 8.68 25.09 -9.24
CA GLU A 63 8.36 26.14 -8.28
C GLU A 63 6.89 26.00 -7.87
N ARG A 64 6.61 26.05 -6.56
CA ARG A 64 5.22 26.26 -6.13
C ARG A 64 4.90 27.74 -6.26
N THR A 65 3.81 28.03 -6.96
CA THR A 65 3.24 29.38 -7.09
C THR A 65 2.45 29.81 -5.85
N GLU A 66 2.23 28.90 -4.91
CA GLU A 66 1.56 29.20 -3.64
C GLU A 66 2.45 30.07 -2.75
N SER A 67 1.90 31.16 -2.22
CA SER A 67 2.51 31.92 -1.13
C SER A 67 2.81 30.99 0.06
N LEU A 68 3.92 31.26 0.77
CA LEU A 68 4.21 30.54 2.01
C LEU A 68 2.99 30.62 2.92
N PRO A 69 2.42 29.49 3.35
CA PRO A 69 1.05 29.48 3.85
C PRO A 69 0.83 30.20 5.20
N TRP A 70 1.89 30.74 5.84
CA TRP A 70 1.87 31.14 7.25
C TRP A 70 2.76 32.35 7.59
N GLU A 71 3.12 33.20 6.62
CA GLU A 71 3.51 34.58 6.98
C GLU A 71 2.33 35.23 7.70
N ASP A 72 2.61 35.94 8.81
CA ASP A 72 1.62 36.45 9.77
C ASP A 72 0.33 36.85 9.08
N ILE A 73 -0.66 35.97 9.21
CA ILE A 73 -1.95 36.13 8.57
C ILE A 73 -2.60 37.30 9.30
N THR A 74 -2.44 38.50 8.76
CA THR A 74 -3.45 39.54 8.89
C THR A 74 -4.75 38.86 8.51
N VAL A 75 -5.57 38.57 9.53
CA VAL A 75 -6.90 38.00 9.36
C VAL A 75 -7.57 38.89 8.33
N GLU A 76 -7.80 38.37 7.11
CA GLU A 76 -8.70 39.04 6.18
C GLU A 76 -9.96 39.35 6.96
N LYS A 77 -10.41 40.62 6.97
CA LYS A 77 -11.53 41.08 7.78
C LYS A 77 -12.70 40.13 7.56
N PHE A 78 -12.94 39.27 8.54
CA PHE A 78 -13.96 38.25 8.50
C PHE A 78 -14.96 38.56 9.61
N ASP A 79 -16.25 38.46 9.28
CA ASP A 79 -17.34 38.68 10.24
C ASP A 79 -17.47 37.46 11.16
N ILE A 80 -16.64 37.46 12.21
CA ILE A 80 -16.68 36.43 13.25
C ILE A 80 -18.06 36.31 13.90
N ASP A 81 -18.80 37.42 13.99
CA ASP A 81 -20.12 37.45 14.59
C ASP A 81 -21.13 36.67 13.73
N ALA A 82 -21.02 36.74 12.40
CA ALA A 82 -21.85 35.94 11.49
C ALA A 82 -21.59 34.43 11.59
N VAL A 83 -20.34 33.99 11.84
CA VAL A 83 -20.02 32.57 12.07
C VAL A 83 -20.49 32.10 13.44
N ILE A 84 -20.35 32.95 14.46
CA ILE A 84 -20.89 32.68 15.79
C ILE A 84 -22.41 32.55 15.71
N ASP A 85 -23.09 33.46 15.01
CA ASP A 85 -24.54 33.41 14.79
C ASP A 85 -24.96 32.15 14.03
N TRP A 86 -24.23 31.76 12.97
CA TRP A 86 -24.48 30.50 12.27
C TRP A 86 -24.37 29.30 13.22
N LEU A 87 -23.29 29.20 14.00
CA LEU A 87 -23.14 28.12 14.98
C LEU A 87 -24.33 28.13 15.95
N ASN A 88 -24.68 29.27 16.53
CA ASN A 88 -25.79 29.33 17.49
C ASN A 88 -27.14 28.88 16.91
N ASN A 89 -27.31 28.91 15.59
CA ASN A 89 -28.56 28.55 14.91
C ASN A 89 -28.47 27.25 14.08
N ALA A 90 -27.32 26.60 14.02
CA ALA A 90 -27.14 25.37 13.25
C ALA A 90 -27.85 24.17 13.91
N GLN A 91 -28.22 23.19 13.08
CA GLN A 91 -28.88 21.95 13.47
C GLN A 91 -28.06 20.74 13.02
N LEU A 92 -28.00 19.73 13.89
CA LEU A 92 -27.28 18.49 13.62
C LEU A 92 -28.27 17.41 13.15
N ASP A 93 -28.14 17.02 11.89
CA ASP A 93 -29.04 16.08 11.24
C ASP A 93 -28.28 14.93 10.55
N LEU A 94 -28.99 13.82 10.37
CA LEU A 94 -28.57 12.76 9.48
C LEU A 94 -28.82 13.22 8.06
N LYS A 95 -27.79 13.13 7.20
CA LYS A 95 -27.95 13.49 5.81
C LYS A 95 -28.58 12.31 5.07
N GLU A 96 -29.84 12.45 4.68
CA GLU A 96 -30.51 11.51 3.80
C GLU A 96 -29.82 11.52 2.43
N SER A 97 -29.06 10.46 2.12
CA SER A 97 -28.58 10.20 0.77
C SER A 97 -28.63 8.70 0.51
N TYR A 98 -29.11 8.33 -0.67
CA TYR A 98 -29.43 6.95 -1.06
C TYR A 98 -28.25 5.95 -1.00
N ASP A 99 -27.00 6.41 -0.86
CA ASP A 99 -25.80 5.55 -1.00
C ASP A 99 -24.83 5.56 0.20
N LEU A 100 -25.11 6.26 1.31
CA LEU A 100 -24.10 6.48 2.36
C LEU A 100 -24.66 6.36 3.79
N ASP A 101 -24.59 5.16 4.37
CA ASP A 101 -24.90 4.93 5.78
C ASP A 101 -23.98 5.76 6.72
N GLY A 102 -24.60 6.49 7.65
CA GLY A 102 -23.94 7.18 8.79
C GLY A 102 -23.21 8.49 8.51
N MET A 103 -23.63 9.24 7.49
CA MET A 103 -23.22 10.63 7.31
C MET A 103 -24.04 11.59 8.19
N LEU A 104 -23.35 12.48 8.90
CA LEU A 104 -23.95 13.58 9.65
C LEU A 104 -23.64 14.92 8.97
N ALA A 105 -24.58 15.86 9.12
CA ALA A 105 -24.40 17.23 8.66
C ALA A 105 -24.82 18.22 9.76
N LEU A 106 -23.96 19.21 10.01
CA LEU A 106 -24.29 20.39 10.79
C LEU A 106 -24.68 21.52 9.82
N ARG A 107 -25.95 21.92 9.82
CA ARG A 107 -26.55 22.84 8.84
C ARG A 107 -27.09 24.09 9.51
N GLY A 108 -26.82 25.25 8.94
CA GLY A 108 -27.40 26.50 9.45
C GLY A 108 -27.32 27.63 8.42
N SER A 109 -28.13 28.67 8.64
CA SER A 109 -28.11 29.86 7.80
C SER A 109 -26.92 30.75 8.11
N TYR A 110 -26.18 31.16 7.09
CA TYR A 110 -25.02 32.04 7.15
C TYR A 110 -25.22 33.21 6.18
N LYS A 111 -25.18 34.44 6.70
CA LYS A 111 -25.32 35.66 5.90
C LYS A 111 -23.93 36.21 5.58
N SER A 112 -23.52 36.13 4.30
CA SER A 112 -22.33 36.80 3.79
C SER A 112 -22.75 37.89 2.81
N ASP A 113 -22.06 39.02 2.82
CA ASP A 113 -22.22 40.09 1.83
C ASP A 113 -21.44 39.82 0.52
N GLU A 114 -20.64 38.75 0.47
CA GLU A 114 -19.82 38.35 -0.68
C GLU A 114 -20.52 37.33 -1.59
N ASN A 115 -20.41 37.53 -2.91
CA ASN A 115 -20.85 36.55 -3.91
C ASN A 115 -19.88 35.36 -3.98
N TRP A 116 -20.35 34.18 -3.59
CA TRP A 116 -19.53 32.96 -3.53
C TRP A 116 -19.71 32.07 -4.77
N ASN A 117 -18.69 32.00 -5.64
CA ASN A 117 -18.71 31.15 -6.85
C ASN A 117 -18.33 29.68 -6.60
N VAL A 118 -17.83 29.32 -5.41
CA VAL A 118 -17.38 27.95 -5.09
C VAL A 118 -18.40 27.29 -4.16
N THR A 119 -18.99 26.17 -4.55
CA THR A 119 -20.01 25.46 -3.75
C THR A 119 -19.42 24.49 -2.71
N GLN A 120 -18.15 24.09 -2.84
CA GLN A 120 -17.48 23.14 -1.92
C GLN A 120 -16.03 23.52 -1.63
N GLU A 121 -15.62 23.49 -0.36
CA GLU A 121 -14.21 23.69 0.05
C GLU A 121 -13.59 22.36 0.55
N GLY A 122 -12.45 21.99 -0.03
CA GLY A 122 -11.63 20.85 0.41
C GLY A 122 -10.80 21.22 1.63
N LEU A 123 -11.24 20.82 2.82
CA LEU A 123 -10.51 21.06 4.07
C LEU A 123 -9.45 19.98 4.30
N ARG A 124 -8.36 20.34 4.98
CA ARG A 124 -7.36 19.37 5.43
C ARG A 124 -7.78 18.81 6.79
N ASP A 125 -7.90 17.49 6.88
CA ASP A 125 -8.01 16.79 8.15
C ASP A 125 -6.65 16.78 8.85
N SER A 126 -6.58 17.27 10.09
CA SER A 126 -5.44 16.98 10.96
C SER A 126 -5.69 15.65 11.66
N TYR A 127 -5.00 14.59 11.22
CA TYR A 127 -4.98 13.30 11.90
C TYR A 127 -4.42 13.47 13.32
N PHE A 128 -5.21 13.13 14.33
CA PHE A 128 -4.76 13.05 15.72
C PHE A 128 -5.14 11.71 16.34
N SER A 129 -4.37 11.31 17.34
CA SER A 129 -4.42 10.05 18.09
C SER A 129 -5.74 9.77 18.83
N ASN A 130 -6.75 10.64 18.73
CA ASN A 130 -8.04 10.49 19.39
C ASN A 130 -9.14 10.31 18.33
N PRO A 131 -9.73 9.11 18.20
CA PRO A 131 -10.72 8.82 17.16
C PRO A 131 -12.08 9.50 17.39
N TYR A 132 -12.29 10.16 18.54
CA TYR A 132 -13.51 10.90 18.87
C TYR A 132 -13.38 12.41 18.62
N ARG A 133 -12.22 12.87 18.14
CA ARG A 133 -11.93 14.29 17.94
C ARG A 133 -11.36 14.55 16.56
N GLN A 134 -11.95 15.52 15.86
CA GLN A 134 -11.47 15.96 14.55
C GLN A 134 -11.31 17.48 14.53
N ILE A 135 -10.24 17.99 13.93
CA ILE A 135 -10.08 19.43 13.66
C ILE A 135 -10.08 19.60 12.15
N LEU A 136 -10.94 20.49 11.67
CA LEU A 136 -11.22 20.81 10.29
C LEU A 136 -10.76 22.24 10.00
N GLY A 137 -10.19 22.45 8.82
CA GLY A 137 -9.73 23.76 8.37
C GLY A 137 -8.24 23.81 8.04
N PRO A 138 -7.69 24.99 7.71
CA PRO A 138 -8.35 26.30 7.74
C PRO A 138 -9.48 26.41 6.71
N ILE A 139 -10.59 27.03 7.09
CA ILE A 139 -11.71 27.33 6.19
C ILE A 139 -11.47 28.73 5.63
N LYS A 140 -11.01 28.83 4.38
CA LYS A 140 -10.59 30.10 3.77
C LYS A 140 -11.72 31.12 3.78
N LYS A 141 -12.93 30.70 3.45
CA LYS A 141 -14.12 31.56 3.41
C LYS A 141 -14.53 32.15 4.77
N LEU A 142 -14.08 31.52 5.85
CA LEU A 142 -14.39 31.97 7.22
C LEU A 142 -13.17 32.63 7.87
N GLY A 143 -12.42 33.44 7.10
CA GLY A 143 -11.22 34.11 7.61
C GLY A 143 -10.14 33.14 8.09
N LYS A 144 -10.06 31.94 7.49
CA LYS A 144 -9.13 30.85 7.85
C LYS A 144 -9.33 30.26 9.26
N ILE A 145 -10.52 30.44 9.84
CA ILE A 145 -10.93 29.80 11.10
C ILE A 145 -10.90 28.27 10.96
N ARG A 146 -10.77 27.58 12.10
CA ARG A 146 -10.80 26.11 12.19
C ARG A 146 -11.96 25.67 13.07
N ILE A 147 -12.50 24.48 12.82
CA ILE A 147 -13.59 23.89 13.61
C ILE A 147 -13.09 22.60 14.23
N ARG A 148 -13.29 22.40 15.53
CA ARG A 148 -13.04 21.13 16.19
C ARG A 148 -14.35 20.46 16.54
N LEU A 149 -14.51 19.23 16.08
CA LEU A 149 -15.61 18.33 16.40
C LEU A 149 -15.19 17.35 17.49
N LEU A 150 -16.06 17.13 18.46
CA LEU A 150 -15.92 16.15 19.53
C LEU A 150 -17.17 15.28 19.57
N SER A 151 -17.02 13.98 19.39
CA SER A 151 -18.13 13.04 19.43
C SER A 151 -18.58 12.75 20.85
N GLN A 152 -19.86 13.02 21.12
CA GLN A 152 -20.60 12.52 22.29
C GLN A 152 -21.77 11.62 21.83
N LEU A 153 -21.69 11.13 20.59
CA LEU A 153 -22.71 10.25 20.02
C LEU A 153 -22.50 8.83 20.53
N GLN A 154 -23.59 8.15 20.86
CA GLN A 154 -23.56 6.79 21.37
C GLN A 154 -24.42 5.87 20.52
N ASN A 155 -23.96 4.62 20.37
CA ASN A 155 -24.79 3.55 19.84
C ASN A 155 -25.74 2.97 20.90
N THR A 156 -26.54 1.98 20.52
CA THR A 156 -27.49 1.27 21.42
C THR A 156 -26.84 0.69 22.67
N ASN A 157 -25.55 0.36 22.60
CA ASN A 157 -24.79 -0.26 23.68
C ASN A 157 -24.14 0.79 24.60
N GLY A 158 -24.36 2.09 24.36
CA GLY A 158 -23.76 3.18 25.13
C GLY A 158 -22.32 3.51 24.74
N ASN A 159 -21.76 2.87 23.71
CA ASN A 159 -20.39 3.14 23.27
C ASN A 159 -20.34 4.42 22.44
N THR A 160 -19.38 5.30 22.74
CA THR A 160 -19.12 6.51 21.97
C THR A 160 -18.69 6.17 20.54
N LEU A 161 -19.28 6.84 19.56
CA LEU A 161 -19.01 6.65 18.14
C LEU A 161 -17.79 7.46 17.69
N GLU A 162 -16.88 6.80 16.97
CA GLU A 162 -15.71 7.44 16.36
C GLU A 162 -16.12 8.34 15.18
N LEU A 163 -15.40 9.45 15.04
CA LEU A 163 -15.47 10.29 13.86
C LEU A 163 -14.68 9.64 12.72
N GLY A 164 -15.32 9.57 11.55
CA GLY A 164 -14.73 9.12 10.30
C GLY A 164 -14.05 10.26 9.55
N LYS A 165 -13.83 10.04 8.25
CA LYS A 165 -13.23 11.05 7.36
C LYS A 165 -14.14 12.27 7.24
N PHE A 166 -13.57 13.46 7.07
CA PHE A 166 -14.34 14.62 6.65
C PHE A 166 -14.87 14.42 5.22
N TYR A 167 -16.10 14.88 4.95
CA TYR A 167 -16.68 14.77 3.61
C TYR A 167 -16.51 16.07 2.82
N HIS A 168 -17.22 17.14 3.20
CA HIS A 168 -17.05 18.46 2.59
C HIS A 168 -17.70 19.56 3.44
N LEU A 169 -17.29 20.80 3.15
CA LEU A 169 -17.98 22.01 3.57
C LEU A 169 -18.70 22.55 2.34
N SER A 170 -20.03 22.62 2.39
CA SER A 170 -20.84 23.17 1.30
C SER A 170 -21.45 24.51 1.68
N THR A 171 -21.52 25.40 0.70
CA THR A 171 -22.15 26.71 0.84
C THR A 171 -23.20 26.90 -0.26
N SER A 172 -24.46 27.18 0.12
CA SER A 172 -25.54 27.52 -0.82
C SER A 172 -25.77 29.02 -0.82
N GLN A 173 -25.62 29.66 -1.98
CA GLN A 173 -25.90 31.09 -2.16
C GLN A 173 -27.42 31.36 -2.14
N ASN A 174 -28.22 30.46 -2.71
CA ASN A 174 -29.67 30.60 -2.79
C ASN A 174 -30.31 30.47 -1.40
N ASP A 175 -29.82 29.52 -0.60
CA ASP A 175 -30.39 29.20 0.72
C ASP A 175 -29.68 29.93 1.86
N LYS A 176 -28.63 30.70 1.54
CA LYS A 176 -27.70 31.30 2.51
C LYS A 176 -27.31 30.28 3.57
N GLU A 177 -26.91 29.08 3.15
CA GLU A 177 -26.67 27.95 4.04
C GLU A 177 -25.19 27.57 4.05
N LEU A 178 -24.63 27.36 5.25
CA LEU A 178 -23.33 26.73 5.46
C LEU A 178 -23.58 25.36 6.09
N SER A 179 -23.04 24.31 5.48
CA SER A 179 -23.23 22.92 5.90
C SER A 179 -21.92 22.17 5.98
N LEU A 180 -21.64 21.59 7.14
CA LEU A 180 -20.44 20.82 7.46
C LEU A 180 -20.80 19.34 7.55
N ALA A 181 -20.32 18.53 6.60
CA ALA A 181 -20.61 17.10 6.53
C ALA A 181 -19.41 16.22 6.91
N PHE A 182 -19.65 15.20 7.73
CA PHE A 182 -18.63 14.26 8.22
C PHE A 182 -19.22 12.87 8.46
N TYR A 183 -18.35 11.84 8.44
CA TYR A 183 -18.76 10.45 8.63
C TYR A 183 -18.64 10.02 10.10
N LEU A 184 -19.44 9.02 10.47
CA LEU A 184 -19.19 8.17 11.63
C LEU A 184 -18.59 6.84 11.17
N LYS A 185 -17.67 6.26 11.94
CA LYS A 185 -17.22 4.89 11.68
C LYS A 185 -18.19 3.87 12.25
N ASN A 186 -18.47 2.81 11.48
CA ASN A 186 -19.38 1.71 11.82
C ASN A 186 -20.76 2.17 12.35
N PRO A 187 -21.49 2.98 11.56
CA PRO A 187 -22.80 3.48 11.95
C PRO A 187 -23.85 2.38 11.82
N ASN A 188 -24.24 1.74 12.92
CA ASN A 188 -25.52 1.00 12.96
C ASN A 188 -26.64 2.05 13.06
N SER A 189 -27.12 2.49 11.89
CA SER A 189 -27.78 3.77 11.63
C SER A 189 -29.14 3.99 12.33
N THR A 190 -29.75 2.98 12.94
CA THR A 190 -31.14 3.07 13.41
C THR A 190 -31.33 3.64 14.81
N ASN A 191 -30.29 3.74 15.66
CA ASN A 191 -30.47 4.09 17.08
C ASN A 191 -29.29 4.90 17.68
N ILE A 192 -28.86 5.96 16.99
CA ILE A 192 -27.81 6.86 17.49
C ILE A 192 -28.44 7.92 18.41
N LYS A 193 -27.83 8.17 19.57
CA LYS A 193 -28.24 9.21 20.53
C LYS A 193 -27.05 10.10 20.92
N GLY A 194 -27.34 11.24 21.56
CA GLY A 194 -26.33 12.18 22.01
C GLY A 194 -26.10 13.30 21.00
N GLY A 195 -24.87 13.78 20.92
CA GLY A 195 -24.56 14.99 20.15
C GLY A 195 -23.10 15.15 19.78
N ILE A 196 -22.81 16.25 19.10
CA ILE A 196 -21.46 16.70 18.77
C ILE A 196 -21.19 18.00 19.51
N GLU A 197 -20.03 18.12 20.14
CA GLU A 197 -19.52 19.42 20.55
C GLU A 197 -18.68 20.01 19.43
N VAL A 198 -18.91 21.28 19.14
CA VAL A 198 -18.26 22.05 18.10
C VAL A 198 -17.54 23.22 18.76
N GLU A 199 -16.24 23.27 18.56
CA GLU A 199 -15.36 24.32 19.07
C GLU A 199 -14.85 25.16 17.90
N LEU A 200 -15.14 26.45 17.92
CA LEU A 200 -14.58 27.40 16.97
C LEU A 200 -13.15 27.74 17.41
N LEU A 201 -12.17 27.52 16.54
CA LEU A 201 -10.77 27.80 16.83
C LEU A 201 -10.28 28.95 15.95
N PRO A 202 -9.45 29.86 16.47
CA PRO A 202 -8.86 30.90 15.63
C PRO A 202 -7.97 30.27 14.53
N PRO A 203 -7.64 31.05 13.48
CA PRO A 203 -6.64 30.64 12.51
C PRO A 203 -5.38 30.13 13.19
N LEU A 204 -4.75 29.10 12.59
CA LEU A 204 -3.55 28.53 13.15
C LEU A 204 -2.43 29.56 13.05
N ARG A 205 -1.95 30.02 14.20
CA ARG A 205 -0.74 30.84 14.27
C ARG A 205 0.46 29.92 14.22
N TRP A 206 1.50 30.35 13.53
CA TRP A 206 2.73 29.60 13.42
C TRP A 206 3.87 30.48 13.87
N LYS A 207 4.71 29.96 14.76
CA LYS A 207 6.05 30.50 14.91
C LYS A 207 6.85 30.02 13.71
N HIS A 208 7.69 30.88 13.14
CA HIS A 208 8.54 30.48 12.03
C HIS A 208 9.94 31.07 12.11
N ALA A 209 10.90 30.39 11.49
CA ALA A 209 12.24 30.86 11.29
C ALA A 209 12.73 30.44 9.90
N CYS A 210 13.42 31.35 9.21
CA CYS A 210 14.17 31.03 7.99
C CYS A 210 15.60 30.71 8.39
N ILE A 211 16.09 29.54 8.00
CA ILE A 211 17.43 29.07 8.27
C ILE A 211 18.17 28.96 6.93
N PRO A 212 19.18 29.79 6.66
CA PRO A 212 19.97 29.68 5.43
C PRO A 212 20.81 28.40 5.46
N LEU A 213 20.86 27.68 4.34
CA LEU A 213 21.59 26.41 4.21
C LEU A 213 23.10 26.60 3.96
N GLN A 214 23.57 27.84 3.88
CA GLN A 214 24.99 28.18 3.68
C GLN A 214 25.92 27.80 4.85
N TYR A 215 25.36 27.34 5.98
CA TYR A 215 26.11 26.94 7.17
C TYR A 215 25.80 25.48 7.56
N GLU A 216 26.32 24.55 6.76
CA GLU A 216 26.22 23.12 7.00
C GLU A 216 26.89 22.72 8.34
N GLY A 217 26.30 21.72 9.02
CA GLY A 217 26.81 21.15 10.27
C GLY A 217 26.59 22.01 11.51
N LYS A 218 26.03 23.22 11.35
CA LYS A 218 25.68 24.10 12.47
C LYS A 218 24.46 23.55 13.22
N GLU A 219 24.51 23.67 14.55
CA GLU A 219 23.39 23.37 15.43
C GLU A 219 22.43 24.55 15.50
N TYR A 220 21.14 24.25 15.38
CA TYR A 220 20.04 25.19 15.47
C TYR A 220 19.08 24.75 16.57
N GLU A 221 18.40 25.72 17.17
CA GLU A 221 17.38 25.49 18.18
C GLU A 221 16.10 26.25 17.81
N PHE A 222 14.97 25.56 17.79
CA PHE A 222 13.67 26.16 17.51
C PHE A 222 12.56 25.49 18.33
N ASN A 223 11.85 26.26 19.15
CA ASN A 223 10.88 25.76 20.14
C ASN A 223 11.42 24.58 20.96
N ASP A 224 12.60 24.77 21.55
CA ASP A 224 13.31 23.79 22.40
C ASP A 224 13.73 22.49 21.67
N VAL A 225 13.63 22.47 20.33
CA VAL A 225 14.10 21.37 19.49
C VAL A 225 15.46 21.73 18.94
N LYS A 226 16.47 20.94 19.31
CA LYS A 226 17.82 21.05 18.79
C LYS A 226 18.05 20.09 17.64
N PHE A 227 18.59 20.61 16.54
CA PHE A 227 18.92 19.81 15.37
C PHE A 227 20.10 20.42 14.62
N LYS A 228 20.80 19.58 13.86
CA LYS A 228 21.82 20.01 12.89
C LYS A 228 21.29 19.82 11.49
N LEU A 229 21.79 20.65 10.59
CA LEU A 229 21.38 20.62 9.20
C LEU A 229 22.56 20.25 8.30
N PHE A 230 22.32 19.33 7.38
CA PHE A 230 23.28 18.88 6.36
C PHE A 230 22.73 19.12 4.97
N LYS A 231 23.63 19.48 4.03
CA LYS A 231 23.31 19.70 2.62
C LYS A 231 23.88 18.53 1.81
N SER A 232 23.10 18.00 0.87
CA SER A 232 23.62 17.08 -0.15
C SER A 232 23.49 17.67 -1.52
N GLU A 233 24.49 17.35 -2.32
CA GLU A 233 24.39 17.43 -3.76
C GLU A 233 23.75 16.12 -4.30
N PRO A 234 22.79 16.20 -5.23
CA PRO A 234 21.98 17.36 -5.60
C PRO A 234 20.65 17.41 -4.81
N GLY A 235 20.45 18.46 -4.01
CA GLY A 235 19.13 18.92 -3.57
C GLY A 235 18.53 18.30 -2.30
N ASN A 236 19.27 17.55 -1.51
CA ASN A 236 18.70 16.96 -0.29
C ASN A 236 19.01 17.79 0.95
N VAL A 237 18.01 17.96 1.83
CA VAL A 237 18.20 18.52 3.18
C VAL A 237 18.04 17.40 4.20
N ILE A 238 19.04 17.23 5.07
CA ILE A 238 18.93 16.33 6.23
C ILE A 238 18.93 17.14 7.51
N LEU A 239 18.01 16.79 8.41
CA LEU A 239 18.04 17.25 9.80
C LEU A 239 18.41 16.09 10.71
N GLU A 240 19.51 16.22 11.43
CA GLU A 240 19.92 15.33 12.52
C GLU A 240 19.40 15.89 13.84
N TYR A 241 18.79 15.06 14.68
CA TYR A 241 18.27 15.45 15.97
C TYR A 241 18.32 14.28 16.97
N ASP A 242 18.34 14.59 18.26
CA ASP A 242 18.24 13.57 19.30
C ASP A 242 16.82 12.99 19.36
N LYS A 243 16.68 11.66 19.43
CA LYS A 243 15.44 10.89 19.48
C LYS A 243 14.48 11.40 20.56
N LYS A 244 14.97 11.97 21.66
CA LYS A 244 14.12 12.60 22.69
C LYS A 244 13.23 13.72 22.14
N TYR A 245 13.66 14.37 21.06
CA TYR A 245 12.90 15.41 20.35
C TYR A 245 11.97 14.86 19.27
N GLY A 246 11.89 13.55 19.04
CA GLY A 246 11.14 12.98 17.91
C GLY A 246 9.67 13.40 17.87
N ASN A 247 9.00 13.48 19.02
CA ASN A 247 7.61 13.93 19.11
C ASN A 247 7.44 15.41 18.75
N GLN A 248 8.44 16.23 19.05
CA GLN A 248 8.46 17.64 18.70
C GLN A 248 8.82 17.80 17.22
N MET A 249 9.85 17.11 16.72
CA MET A 249 10.22 17.14 15.30
C MET A 249 9.05 16.76 14.37
N ALA A 250 8.23 15.78 14.76
CA ALA A 250 7.04 15.40 13.98
C ALA A 250 5.98 16.53 13.86
N LYS A 251 6.00 17.52 14.77
CA LYS A 251 5.10 18.68 14.74
C LYS A 251 5.65 19.84 13.90
N LEU A 252 6.96 19.87 13.66
CA LEU A 252 7.57 20.88 12.80
C LEU A 252 7.13 20.67 11.35
N ARG A 253 6.82 21.78 10.68
CA ARG A 253 6.69 21.80 9.21
C ARG A 253 7.96 22.42 8.66
N ILE A 254 8.60 21.71 7.74
CA ILE A 254 9.86 22.12 7.14
C ILE A 254 9.64 22.26 5.65
N ILE A 255 9.96 23.43 5.10
CA ILE A 255 9.76 23.75 3.69
C ILE A 255 11.10 24.22 3.12
N PRO A 256 11.72 23.44 2.21
CA PRO A 256 12.88 23.90 1.44
C PRO A 256 12.50 25.03 0.48
N ILE A 257 13.37 26.04 0.41
CA ILE A 257 13.18 27.26 -0.38
C ILE A 257 14.35 27.42 -1.35
N LYS A 258 14.05 27.84 -2.57
CA LYS A 258 15.02 28.30 -3.55
C LYS A 258 14.58 29.65 -4.09
N GLN A 259 15.47 30.64 -4.10
CA GLN A 259 15.16 32.00 -4.58
C GLN A 259 13.88 32.60 -3.98
N GLN A 260 13.69 32.44 -2.65
CA GLN A 260 12.50 32.88 -1.91
C GLN A 260 11.18 32.19 -2.27
N LYS A 261 11.22 31.13 -3.09
CA LYS A 261 10.03 30.35 -3.45
C LYS A 261 10.05 28.96 -2.82
N PRO A 262 8.89 28.49 -2.31
CA PRO A 262 8.78 27.13 -1.80
C PRO A 262 8.97 26.11 -2.92
N MET A 263 9.80 25.12 -2.66
CA MET A 263 10.05 24.03 -3.60
C MET A 263 8.94 22.98 -3.48
N LYS A 264 8.55 22.36 -4.60
CA LYS A 264 7.72 21.17 -4.56
C LYS A 264 8.54 20.02 -3.99
N THR A 265 8.19 19.58 -2.78
CA THR A 265 8.71 18.33 -2.22
C THR A 265 7.88 17.18 -2.78
N GLU A 266 8.51 16.20 -3.43
CA GLU A 266 7.89 14.89 -3.57
C GLU A 266 7.54 14.39 -2.14
N MET A 267 6.46 13.62 -1.96
CA MET A 267 5.96 13.11 -0.66
C MET A 267 6.92 12.12 0.04
N VAL A 268 8.21 12.41 0.01
CA VAL A 268 9.30 11.49 0.15
C VAL A 268 10.21 12.07 1.23
N TYR A 269 9.67 12.15 2.45
CA TYR A 269 10.48 12.42 3.63
C TYR A 269 10.72 11.09 4.37
N ARG A 270 11.99 10.80 4.70
CA ARG A 270 12.34 9.63 5.51
C ARG A 270 12.75 10.07 6.89
N ILE A 271 12.26 9.35 7.90
CA ILE A 271 12.68 9.50 9.28
C ILE A 271 13.28 8.18 9.73
N GLY A 272 14.45 8.21 10.33
CA GLY A 272 15.11 7.00 10.80
C GLY A 272 16.44 7.27 11.46
N GLY A 273 17.13 6.18 11.78
CA GLY A 273 18.45 6.21 12.37
C GLY A 273 19.58 6.44 11.35
N GLU A 274 20.78 5.95 11.67
CA GLU A 274 21.97 5.98 10.80
C GLU A 274 21.68 5.45 9.38
N ALA A 275 20.74 4.52 9.22
CA ALA A 275 20.32 4.02 7.91
C ALA A 275 19.90 5.15 6.96
N VAL A 276 19.17 6.16 7.44
CA VAL A 276 18.77 7.34 6.63
C VAL A 276 19.98 8.14 6.18
N LEU A 277 20.94 8.37 7.08
CA LEU A 277 22.19 9.05 6.74
C LEU A 277 23.00 8.26 5.71
N ARG A 278 23.11 6.93 5.87
CA ARG A 278 23.86 6.08 4.92
C ARG A 278 23.22 6.02 3.54
N TYR A 279 21.89 5.90 3.48
CA TYR A 279 21.18 5.91 2.20
C TYR A 279 21.34 7.23 1.48
N TYR A 280 21.37 8.33 2.23
CA TYR A 280 21.70 9.62 1.69
C TYR A 280 23.14 9.71 1.15
N GLN A 281 24.12 9.15 1.88
CA GLN A 281 25.51 9.10 1.42
C GLN A 281 25.71 8.15 0.23
N ASN A 282 24.83 7.17 0.07
CA ASN A 282 24.87 6.16 -0.98
C ASN A 282 23.47 5.96 -1.62
N PRO A 283 23.04 6.85 -2.54
CA PRO A 283 21.72 6.76 -3.16
C PRO A 283 21.52 5.54 -4.07
N TYR A 284 22.60 4.81 -4.37
CA TYR A 284 22.60 3.57 -5.13
C TYR A 284 22.79 2.33 -4.25
N MET A 285 22.45 2.42 -2.96
CA MET A 285 22.48 1.31 -2.00
C MET A 285 21.80 0.06 -2.58
N GLY A 286 22.55 -1.05 -2.65
CA GLY A 286 22.07 -2.34 -3.15
C GLY A 286 21.05 -3.00 -2.22
N PHE A 287 20.34 -4.00 -2.73
CA PHE A 287 19.25 -4.68 -2.03
C PHE A 287 19.71 -5.31 -0.70
N GLY A 288 20.84 -6.02 -0.71
CA GLY A 288 21.37 -6.69 0.47
C GLY A 288 21.80 -5.71 1.56
N GLU A 289 22.45 -4.60 1.19
CA GLU A 289 22.80 -3.54 2.15
C GLU A 289 21.54 -2.89 2.72
N TRP A 290 20.53 -2.64 1.89
CA TRP A 290 19.25 -2.10 2.32
C TRP A 290 18.53 -3.03 3.31
N CYS A 291 18.50 -4.34 3.06
CA CYS A 291 17.93 -5.33 3.98
C CYS A 291 18.59 -5.27 5.36
N VAL A 292 19.93 -5.30 5.41
CA VAL A 292 20.68 -5.28 6.66
C VAL A 292 20.48 -3.96 7.41
N MET A 293 20.55 -2.84 6.71
CA MET A 293 20.53 -1.50 7.33
C MET A 293 19.12 -1.01 7.71
N TYR A 294 18.11 -1.25 6.87
CA TYR A 294 16.75 -0.70 7.08
C TYR A 294 15.76 -1.70 7.62
N LYS A 295 15.91 -2.97 7.25
CA LYS A 295 14.98 -4.02 7.66
C LYS A 295 15.50 -4.86 8.79
N SER A 296 16.78 -4.70 9.15
CA SER A 296 17.42 -5.54 10.15
C SER A 296 17.32 -7.02 9.77
N ILE A 297 17.49 -7.30 8.47
CA ILE A 297 17.40 -8.63 7.88
C ILE A 297 18.77 -9.03 7.34
N ASN A 298 19.24 -10.19 7.77
CA ASN A 298 20.46 -10.85 7.31
C ASN A 298 20.23 -12.39 7.23
N CYS A 299 21.24 -13.16 6.84
CA CYS A 299 21.16 -14.62 6.77
C CYS A 299 20.69 -15.27 8.09
N ASP A 300 21.23 -14.83 9.23
CA ASP A 300 20.87 -15.39 10.55
C ASP A 300 19.39 -15.17 10.87
N SER A 301 18.88 -13.96 10.63
CA SER A 301 17.47 -13.61 10.87
C SER A 301 16.49 -14.40 9.99
N LEU A 302 16.96 -14.85 8.82
CA LEU A 302 16.20 -15.66 7.88
C LEU A 302 16.34 -17.17 8.16
N GLY A 303 17.22 -17.56 9.09
CA GLY A 303 17.53 -18.96 9.38
C GLY A 303 18.23 -19.67 8.23
N ILE A 304 19.06 -18.96 7.45
CA ILE A 304 19.73 -19.47 6.25
C ILE A 304 21.24 -19.20 6.30
N THR A 305 21.97 -19.82 5.37
CA THR A 305 23.41 -19.55 5.17
C THR A 305 23.66 -18.78 3.87
N PRO A 306 24.81 -18.10 3.73
CA PRO A 306 25.20 -17.48 2.45
C PRO A 306 25.22 -18.50 1.30
N LYS A 307 25.69 -19.73 1.57
CA LYS A 307 25.70 -20.84 0.60
C LYS A 307 24.29 -21.23 0.14
N THR A 308 23.29 -21.12 1.01
CA THR A 308 21.88 -21.33 0.67
C THR A 308 21.39 -20.25 -0.31
N LEU A 309 21.76 -18.98 -0.12
CA LEU A 309 21.45 -17.91 -1.07
C LEU A 309 22.19 -18.09 -2.42
N GLU A 310 23.46 -18.48 -2.40
CA GLU A 310 24.23 -18.82 -3.61
C GLU A 310 23.61 -19.98 -4.40
N SER A 311 22.88 -20.88 -3.72
CA SER A 311 22.12 -21.94 -4.38
C SER A 311 20.86 -21.42 -5.07
N ALA A 312 20.30 -20.29 -4.60
CA ALA A 312 19.08 -19.72 -5.12
C ALA A 312 19.30 -18.82 -6.36
N ILE A 313 20.53 -18.38 -6.64
CA ILE A 313 20.83 -17.52 -7.81
C ILE A 313 21.17 -18.29 -9.09
N HIS A 314 21.44 -19.60 -8.97
CA HIS A 314 21.81 -20.46 -10.09
C HIS A 314 20.99 -21.73 -10.09
N LEU A 315 20.52 -22.14 -11.26
CA LEU A 315 19.81 -23.40 -11.43
C LEU A 315 20.78 -24.57 -11.21
N LYS A 316 20.65 -25.26 -10.06
CA LYS A 316 21.48 -26.41 -9.69
C LYS A 316 20.73 -27.74 -9.77
N TYR A 317 19.43 -27.73 -9.51
CA TYR A 317 18.60 -28.94 -9.48
C TYR A 317 18.27 -29.44 -10.89
N GLN A 318 18.55 -30.70 -11.19
CA GLN A 318 18.14 -31.36 -12.43
C GLN A 318 17.08 -32.43 -12.12
N PRO A 319 15.84 -32.27 -12.63
CA PRO A 319 14.77 -33.25 -12.47
C PRO A 319 15.12 -34.61 -13.06
N THR A 320 14.60 -35.67 -12.44
CA THR A 320 14.61 -36.99 -13.05
C THR A 320 13.58 -37.08 -14.18
N GLU A 321 13.71 -38.08 -15.06
CA GLU A 321 12.70 -38.34 -16.10
C GLU A 321 11.31 -38.59 -15.50
N GLU A 322 11.25 -39.25 -14.34
CA GLU A 322 10.00 -39.53 -13.62
C GLU A 322 9.36 -38.25 -13.06
N GLU A 323 10.16 -37.35 -12.47
CA GLU A 323 9.66 -36.05 -12.01
C GLU A 323 9.13 -35.20 -13.16
N LEU A 324 9.82 -35.19 -14.30
CA LEU A 324 9.35 -34.49 -15.50
C LEU A 324 8.06 -35.11 -16.04
N LEU A 325 7.96 -36.43 -16.06
CA LEU A 325 6.76 -37.12 -16.51
C LEU A 325 5.56 -36.72 -15.63
N HIS A 326 5.67 -36.86 -14.31
CA HIS A 326 4.59 -36.50 -13.39
C HIS A 326 4.26 -35.01 -13.45
N PHE A 327 5.26 -34.13 -13.62
CA PHE A 327 5.01 -32.72 -13.84
C PHE A 327 4.12 -32.46 -15.07
N ASN A 328 4.43 -33.09 -16.20
CA ASN A 328 3.66 -32.94 -17.43
C ASN A 328 2.25 -33.58 -17.30
N GLU A 329 2.15 -34.74 -16.66
CA GLU A 329 0.87 -35.42 -16.43
C GLU A 329 -0.06 -34.58 -15.55
N THR A 330 0.43 -34.06 -14.42
CA THR A 330 -0.36 -33.21 -13.52
C THR A 330 -0.78 -31.90 -14.18
N MET A 331 0.08 -31.30 -15.04
CA MET A 331 -0.33 -30.13 -15.84
C MET A 331 -1.50 -30.46 -16.79
N GLY A 332 -1.46 -31.62 -17.44
CA GLY A 332 -2.56 -32.12 -18.26
C GLY A 332 -3.85 -32.33 -17.46
N GLU A 333 -3.76 -32.92 -16.27
CA GLU A 333 -4.89 -33.10 -15.36
C GLU A 333 -5.51 -31.75 -14.96
N MET A 334 -4.69 -30.76 -14.59
CA MET A 334 -5.16 -29.42 -14.23
C MET A 334 -5.90 -28.71 -15.38
N ILE A 335 -5.38 -28.80 -16.60
CA ILE A 335 -6.05 -28.26 -17.79
C ILE A 335 -7.38 -28.99 -18.03
N GLY A 336 -7.35 -30.32 -17.99
CA GLY A 336 -8.52 -31.15 -18.25
C GLY A 336 -9.69 -30.83 -17.30
N ILE A 337 -9.40 -30.57 -16.02
CA ILE A 337 -10.45 -30.26 -15.03
C ILE A 337 -11.00 -28.84 -15.21
N GLU A 338 -10.15 -27.85 -15.46
CA GLU A 338 -10.57 -26.46 -15.68
C GLU A 338 -11.48 -26.37 -16.92
N LEU A 339 -11.10 -27.01 -18.02
CA LEU A 339 -11.90 -27.03 -19.23
C LEU A 339 -13.20 -27.83 -19.07
N ALA A 340 -13.19 -28.91 -18.30
CA ALA A 340 -14.40 -29.68 -18.00
C ALA A 340 -15.41 -28.92 -17.13
N GLU A 341 -14.99 -27.90 -16.38
CA GLU A 341 -15.90 -27.07 -15.59
C GLU A 341 -16.46 -25.91 -16.43
N GLU A 342 -15.64 -25.32 -17.29
CA GLU A 342 -15.93 -24.03 -17.91
C GLU A 342 -16.43 -24.10 -19.36
N LEU A 343 -16.12 -25.17 -20.11
CA LEU A 343 -16.53 -25.33 -21.52
C LEU A 343 -17.82 -26.14 -21.67
N THR A 344 -18.59 -25.83 -22.73
CA THR A 344 -19.80 -26.60 -23.08
C THR A 344 -19.44 -27.98 -23.63
N ASN A 345 -20.38 -28.93 -23.61
CA ASN A 345 -20.16 -30.28 -24.15
C ASN A 345 -19.76 -30.29 -25.62
N ALA A 346 -20.22 -29.32 -26.43
CA ALA A 346 -19.89 -29.22 -27.85
C ALA A 346 -18.46 -28.69 -28.09
N ASP A 347 -17.92 -27.92 -27.16
CA ASP A 347 -16.56 -27.41 -27.22
C ASP A 347 -15.54 -28.44 -26.72
N ARG A 348 -15.93 -29.27 -25.74
CA ARG A 348 -15.11 -30.40 -25.24
C ARG A 348 -14.78 -31.42 -26.33
N THR A 349 -15.69 -31.66 -27.28
CA THR A 349 -15.44 -32.60 -28.39
C THR A 349 -14.45 -32.07 -29.43
N LYS A 350 -14.11 -30.78 -29.39
CA LYS A 350 -13.08 -30.14 -30.22
C LYS A 350 -11.79 -29.83 -29.44
N PHE A 351 -11.57 -30.47 -28.29
CA PHE A 351 -10.48 -30.15 -27.39
C PHE A 351 -9.10 -30.12 -28.06
N SER A 352 -8.75 -31.09 -28.92
CA SER A 352 -7.44 -31.09 -29.61
C SER A 352 -7.20 -29.84 -30.46
N GLU A 353 -8.25 -29.24 -31.03
CA GLU A 353 -8.15 -27.99 -31.80
C GLU A 353 -7.92 -26.80 -30.84
N LEU A 354 -8.71 -26.71 -29.76
CA LEU A 354 -8.58 -25.67 -28.72
C LEU A 354 -7.23 -25.72 -28.00
N TYR A 355 -6.75 -26.94 -27.72
CA TYR A 355 -5.49 -27.21 -27.04
C TYR A 355 -4.30 -26.70 -27.86
N ARG A 356 -4.23 -27.11 -29.14
CA ARG A 356 -3.11 -26.76 -30.00
C ARG A 356 -3.08 -25.27 -30.34
N GLU A 357 -4.24 -24.63 -30.42
CA GLU A 357 -4.28 -23.22 -30.81
C GLU A 357 -4.13 -22.27 -29.61
N TRP A 358 -4.89 -22.45 -28.53
CA TRP A 358 -5.06 -21.40 -27.54
C TRP A 358 -4.31 -21.65 -26.23
N ILE A 359 -4.19 -22.91 -25.80
CA ILE A 359 -3.38 -23.25 -24.61
C ILE A 359 -1.89 -22.97 -24.90
N ILE A 360 -1.39 -23.37 -26.07
CA ILE A 360 -0.01 -23.11 -26.46
C ILE A 360 0.26 -21.60 -26.57
N LYS A 361 -0.64 -20.82 -27.20
CA LYS A 361 -0.51 -19.35 -27.26
C LYS A 361 -0.48 -18.71 -25.87
N GLY A 362 -1.30 -19.18 -24.93
CA GLY A 362 -1.29 -18.69 -23.55
C GLY A 362 0.05 -18.94 -22.85
N TYR A 363 0.64 -20.13 -23.03
CA TYR A 363 1.98 -20.45 -22.54
C TYR A 363 3.06 -19.57 -23.19
N GLU A 364 3.02 -19.41 -24.52
CA GLU A 364 4.00 -18.63 -25.27
C GLU A 364 3.99 -17.17 -24.84
N ALA A 365 2.80 -16.59 -24.65
CA ALA A 365 2.64 -15.22 -24.17
C ALA A 365 3.30 -14.99 -22.80
N VAL A 366 3.14 -15.92 -21.84
CA VAL A 366 3.80 -15.82 -20.53
C VAL A 366 5.33 -15.95 -20.65
N ARG A 367 5.81 -16.82 -21.55
CA ARG A 367 7.25 -16.98 -21.81
C ARG A 367 7.88 -15.74 -22.43
N GLU A 368 7.16 -15.02 -23.30
CA GLU A 368 7.62 -13.76 -23.89
C GLU A 368 7.73 -12.64 -22.85
N LEU A 369 6.82 -12.60 -21.88
CA LEU A 369 6.72 -11.49 -20.95
C LEU A 369 7.72 -11.54 -19.77
N LYS A 370 8.43 -12.65 -19.56
CA LYS A 370 9.49 -12.89 -18.54
C LYS A 370 9.16 -12.57 -17.07
N ASP A 371 9.12 -13.64 -16.27
CA ASP A 371 9.36 -13.83 -14.81
C ASP A 371 8.84 -12.89 -13.71
N ASP A 372 8.27 -11.72 -13.96
CA ASP A 372 7.76 -10.88 -12.86
C ASP A 372 6.44 -10.17 -13.17
N LEU A 373 5.47 -10.93 -13.67
CA LEU A 373 4.13 -10.40 -13.88
C LEU A 373 3.18 -10.74 -12.74
N ASP A 374 2.49 -9.70 -12.29
CA ASP A 374 1.20 -9.85 -11.62
C ASP A 374 0.27 -10.63 -12.58
N TYR A 375 -0.33 -11.69 -12.06
CA TYR A 375 -1.33 -12.48 -12.78
C TYR A 375 -2.41 -11.56 -13.39
N LEU A 376 -2.76 -10.47 -12.69
CA LEU A 376 -3.73 -9.49 -13.17
C LEU A 376 -3.23 -8.70 -14.40
N GLU A 377 -1.96 -8.32 -14.46
CA GLU A 377 -1.38 -7.63 -15.62
C GLU A 377 -1.28 -8.55 -16.83
N THR A 378 -0.84 -9.79 -16.61
CA THR A 378 -0.79 -10.81 -17.69
C THR A 378 -2.17 -11.05 -18.30
N MET A 379 -3.20 -11.19 -17.45
CA MET A 379 -4.56 -11.45 -17.92
C MET A 379 -5.15 -10.23 -18.64
N LYS A 380 -4.78 -9.02 -18.24
CA LYS A 380 -5.17 -7.79 -18.94
C LYS A 380 -4.53 -7.72 -20.34
N ASP A 381 -3.23 -7.97 -20.46
CA ASP A 381 -2.54 -7.97 -21.75
C ASP A 381 -3.09 -9.04 -22.71
N LEU A 382 -3.34 -10.24 -22.20
CA LEU A 382 -3.97 -11.32 -22.97
C LEU A 382 -5.38 -10.93 -23.44
N HIS A 383 -6.15 -10.27 -22.57
CA HIS A 383 -7.47 -9.78 -22.91
C HIS A 383 -7.43 -8.71 -24.02
N GLU A 384 -6.49 -7.75 -23.94
CA GLU A 384 -6.31 -6.72 -24.97
C GLU A 384 -5.87 -7.32 -26.32
N ARG A 385 -5.02 -8.35 -26.32
CA ARG A 385 -4.50 -8.99 -27.55
C ARG A 385 -5.48 -9.92 -28.24
N TYR A 386 -6.24 -10.72 -27.48
CA TYR A 386 -7.01 -11.85 -28.03
C TYR A 386 -8.53 -11.73 -27.84
N GLY A 387 -9.00 -10.70 -27.13
CA GLY A 387 -10.43 -10.43 -26.95
C GLY A 387 -11.13 -11.32 -25.93
N ASN A 388 -12.47 -11.19 -25.84
CA ASN A 388 -13.28 -11.71 -24.74
C ASN A 388 -14.17 -12.91 -25.11
N ASP A 389 -13.84 -13.64 -26.19
CA ASP A 389 -14.57 -14.85 -26.53
C ASP A 389 -14.27 -15.92 -25.48
N ARG A 390 -15.32 -16.40 -24.78
CA ARG A 390 -15.21 -17.40 -23.72
C ARG A 390 -14.50 -18.68 -24.19
N ASN A 391 -14.73 -19.10 -25.43
CA ASN A 391 -14.14 -20.32 -26.00
C ASN A 391 -12.65 -20.17 -26.32
N ILE A 392 -12.14 -18.94 -26.35
CA ILE A 392 -10.72 -18.60 -26.54
C ILE A 392 -10.07 -18.29 -25.19
N PHE A 393 -10.74 -17.48 -24.37
CA PHE A 393 -10.20 -16.93 -23.13
C PHE A 393 -9.91 -18.02 -22.09
N ILE A 394 -10.79 -19.02 -21.94
CA ILE A 394 -10.59 -20.09 -20.96
C ILE A 394 -9.33 -20.93 -21.32
N PRO A 395 -9.20 -21.50 -22.53
CA PRO A 395 -7.95 -22.19 -22.92
C PRO A 395 -6.70 -21.31 -22.83
N LEU A 396 -6.79 -20.04 -23.22
CA LEU A 396 -5.69 -19.08 -23.15
C LEU A 396 -5.22 -18.86 -21.70
N ARG A 397 -6.17 -18.69 -20.77
CA ARG A 397 -5.90 -18.59 -19.33
C ARG A 397 -5.25 -19.86 -18.77
N SER A 398 -5.76 -21.04 -19.11
CA SER A 398 -5.16 -22.31 -18.68
C SER A 398 -3.71 -22.42 -19.17
N GLY A 399 -3.44 -22.02 -20.42
CA GLY A 399 -2.11 -21.90 -20.99
C GLY A 399 -1.19 -20.96 -20.20
N ALA A 400 -1.70 -19.79 -19.80
CA ALA A 400 -0.93 -18.84 -19.00
C ALA A 400 -0.60 -19.37 -17.59
N ILE A 401 -1.54 -20.06 -16.93
CA ILE A 401 -1.34 -20.66 -15.60
C ILE A 401 -0.20 -21.70 -15.64
N ILE A 402 -0.22 -22.61 -16.62
CA ILE A 402 0.86 -23.60 -16.76
C ILE A 402 2.17 -22.93 -17.18
N GLY A 403 2.11 -21.92 -18.06
CA GLY A 403 3.27 -21.17 -18.54
C GLY A 403 4.06 -20.52 -17.42
N SER A 404 3.38 -19.99 -16.41
CA SER A 404 4.04 -19.43 -15.22
C SER A 404 4.87 -20.48 -14.47
N SER A 405 4.36 -21.70 -14.34
CA SER A 405 5.07 -22.79 -13.64
C SER A 405 6.29 -23.27 -14.45
N TYR A 406 6.14 -23.42 -15.76
CA TYR A 406 7.25 -23.78 -16.66
C TYR A 406 8.32 -22.69 -16.72
N ALA A 407 7.93 -21.42 -16.73
CA ALA A 407 8.86 -20.28 -16.71
C ALA A 407 9.69 -20.28 -15.41
N LYS A 408 9.02 -20.36 -14.25
CA LYS A 408 9.70 -20.40 -12.94
C LYS A 408 10.61 -21.60 -12.77
N ALA A 409 10.23 -22.76 -13.29
CA ALA A 409 11.05 -23.96 -13.23
C ALA A 409 12.14 -24.00 -14.32
N ASP A 410 12.17 -23.06 -15.27
CA ASP A 410 12.96 -23.14 -16.50
C ASP A 410 12.90 -24.54 -17.15
N LEU A 411 11.67 -24.96 -17.45
CA LEU A 411 11.37 -26.24 -18.09
C LEU A 411 10.62 -26.03 -19.41
N LYS A 412 10.68 -27.03 -20.28
CA LYS A 412 9.88 -27.08 -21.51
C LYS A 412 8.74 -28.11 -21.34
N PRO A 413 7.53 -27.78 -21.78
CA PRO A 413 6.41 -28.71 -21.76
C PRO A 413 6.60 -29.85 -22.77
N ASP A 414 6.21 -31.06 -22.38
CA ASP A 414 5.88 -32.14 -23.29
C ASP A 414 4.39 -32.06 -23.63
N TRP A 415 4.11 -31.34 -24.71
CA TRP A 415 2.74 -31.12 -25.18
C TRP A 415 1.99 -32.41 -25.50
N ASN A 416 2.67 -33.50 -25.88
CA ASN A 416 1.98 -34.76 -26.18
C ASN A 416 1.46 -35.41 -24.90
N VAL A 417 2.26 -35.41 -23.83
CA VAL A 417 1.85 -35.94 -22.52
C VAL A 417 0.71 -35.11 -21.94
N ILE A 418 0.85 -33.78 -21.98
CA ILE A 418 -0.16 -32.85 -21.47
C ILE A 418 -1.48 -32.99 -22.25
N GLU A 419 -1.46 -33.03 -23.60
CA GLU A 419 -2.66 -33.20 -24.44
C GLU A 419 -3.39 -34.51 -24.10
N ARG A 420 -2.63 -35.61 -23.99
CA ARG A 420 -3.16 -36.93 -23.68
C ARG A 420 -3.85 -36.95 -22.31
N CYS A 421 -3.19 -36.45 -21.26
CA CYS A 421 -3.75 -36.46 -19.91
C CYS A 421 -4.97 -35.54 -19.78
N ALA A 422 -4.95 -34.36 -20.40
CA ALA A 422 -6.10 -33.45 -20.42
C ALA A 422 -7.31 -34.08 -21.14
N THR A 423 -7.10 -34.74 -22.28
CA THR A 423 -8.14 -35.45 -23.03
C THR A 423 -8.75 -36.59 -22.21
N ASP A 424 -7.90 -37.39 -21.57
CA ASP A 424 -8.32 -38.52 -20.73
C ASP A 424 -9.20 -38.06 -19.56
N LEU A 425 -8.91 -36.89 -18.99
CA LEU A 425 -9.68 -36.33 -17.89
C LEU A 425 -11.01 -35.72 -18.35
N LEU A 426 -11.01 -34.99 -19.47
CA LEU A 426 -12.20 -34.42 -20.10
C LEU A 426 -13.26 -35.49 -20.40
N GLY A 427 -12.83 -36.68 -20.84
CA GLY A 427 -13.72 -37.82 -21.11
C GLY A 427 -14.31 -38.49 -19.86
N LYS A 428 -13.71 -38.28 -18.68
CA LYS A 428 -14.11 -38.94 -17.41
C LYS A 428 -14.98 -38.05 -16.51
N ASN A 429 -14.98 -36.74 -16.70
CA ASN A 429 -15.64 -35.79 -15.80
C ASN A 429 -17.16 -35.64 -16.07
N SER A 430 -17.92 -36.73 -15.94
CA SER A 430 -19.39 -36.73 -15.96
C SER A 430 -19.98 -36.83 -14.54
N ASN A 431 -20.03 -35.66 -13.87
CA ASN A 431 -20.98 -35.22 -12.85
C ASN A 431 -21.18 -35.99 -11.51
N ALA A 432 -20.43 -37.05 -11.17
CA ALA A 432 -20.63 -37.74 -9.87
C ALA A 432 -19.47 -37.65 -8.85
N ASN A 433 -18.24 -37.33 -9.26
CA ASN A 433 -17.03 -37.39 -8.39
C ASN A 433 -16.09 -36.16 -8.50
N SER A 434 -16.60 -35.00 -8.95
CA SER A 434 -15.78 -33.80 -9.23
C SER A 434 -14.90 -33.36 -8.05
N ASP A 435 -15.45 -33.36 -6.84
CA ASP A 435 -14.75 -32.83 -5.67
C ASP A 435 -13.62 -33.75 -5.19
N SER A 436 -13.84 -35.07 -5.26
CA SER A 436 -12.79 -36.06 -4.93
C SER A 436 -11.64 -36.00 -5.93
N LEU A 437 -11.96 -35.89 -7.22
CA LEU A 437 -10.96 -35.77 -8.28
C LEU A 437 -10.17 -34.47 -8.14
N ARG A 438 -10.83 -33.36 -7.79
CA ARG A 438 -10.17 -32.07 -7.56
C ARG A 438 -9.20 -32.11 -6.39
N ASN A 439 -9.58 -32.78 -5.30
CA ASN A 439 -8.70 -32.94 -4.14
C ASN A 439 -7.45 -33.76 -4.48
N GLU A 440 -7.59 -34.81 -5.30
CA GLU A 440 -6.46 -35.62 -5.78
C GLU A 440 -5.52 -34.82 -6.67
N ILE A 441 -6.06 -34.07 -7.65
CA ILE A 441 -5.26 -33.20 -8.53
C ILE A 441 -4.57 -32.08 -7.74
N ASN A 442 -5.23 -31.51 -6.73
CA ASN A 442 -4.59 -30.51 -5.86
C ASN A 442 -3.41 -31.10 -5.10
N LYS A 443 -3.52 -32.36 -4.62
CA LYS A 443 -2.41 -33.06 -4.00
C LYS A 443 -1.26 -33.31 -4.99
N HIS A 444 -1.57 -33.75 -6.21
CA HIS A 444 -0.57 -33.90 -7.27
C HIS A 444 0.12 -32.58 -7.61
N LYS A 445 -0.64 -31.48 -7.64
CA LYS A 445 -0.08 -30.14 -7.86
C LYS A 445 0.94 -29.78 -6.78
N GLU A 446 0.63 -29.98 -5.51
CA GLU A 446 1.57 -29.73 -4.41
C GLU A 446 2.81 -30.63 -4.53
N GLU A 447 2.60 -31.92 -4.81
CA GLU A 447 3.65 -32.94 -4.82
C GLU A 447 4.61 -32.85 -6.02
N TYR A 448 4.08 -32.64 -7.22
CA TYR A 448 4.85 -32.70 -8.46
C TYR A 448 5.12 -31.34 -9.08
N ILE A 449 4.17 -30.39 -9.01
CA ILE A 449 4.34 -29.06 -9.59
C ILE A 449 5.07 -28.13 -8.62
N GLU A 450 4.47 -27.86 -7.46
CA GLU A 450 4.98 -26.86 -6.53
C GLU A 450 6.35 -27.28 -5.97
N SER A 451 6.53 -28.56 -5.66
CA SER A 451 7.82 -29.13 -5.23
C SER A 451 8.93 -28.94 -6.27
N LEU A 452 8.65 -29.21 -7.56
CA LEU A 452 9.66 -29.10 -8.63
C LEU A 452 9.95 -27.63 -8.99
N VAL A 453 8.91 -26.81 -9.09
CA VAL A 453 9.05 -25.35 -9.27
C VAL A 453 9.88 -24.78 -8.13
N MET A 454 9.57 -25.14 -6.88
CA MET A 454 10.31 -24.64 -5.72
C MET A 454 11.80 -24.98 -5.82
N ARG A 455 12.18 -26.21 -6.17
CA ARG A 455 13.60 -26.61 -6.27
C ARG A 455 14.34 -25.95 -7.43
N ARG A 456 13.64 -25.58 -8.50
CA ARG A 456 14.24 -25.00 -9.72
C ARG A 456 14.16 -23.49 -9.82
N GLU A 457 13.25 -22.86 -9.07
CA GLU A 457 13.07 -21.42 -9.12
C GLU A 457 14.32 -20.70 -8.64
N VAL A 458 14.90 -19.89 -9.52
CA VAL A 458 16.02 -19.00 -9.21
C VAL A 458 15.51 -17.61 -8.81
N LEU A 459 16.29 -16.89 -8.01
CA LEU A 459 16.03 -15.52 -7.59
C LEU A 459 17.02 -14.58 -8.30
N PRO A 460 16.78 -14.23 -9.58
CA PRO A 460 17.74 -13.52 -10.42
C PRO A 460 18.03 -12.09 -9.95
N PHE A 461 17.18 -11.53 -9.09
CA PHE A 461 17.39 -10.20 -8.50
C PHE A 461 18.49 -10.18 -7.42
N LEU A 462 18.89 -11.33 -6.87
CA LEU A 462 19.98 -11.41 -5.90
C LEU A 462 21.32 -11.43 -6.61
N THR A 463 22.23 -10.55 -6.21
CA THR A 463 23.62 -10.53 -6.70
C THR A 463 24.61 -11.07 -5.67
N ASP A 464 25.82 -11.41 -6.10
CA ASP A 464 26.92 -11.77 -5.19
C ASP A 464 27.20 -10.68 -4.14
N GLU A 465 27.01 -9.41 -4.50
CA GLU A 465 27.14 -8.28 -3.57
C GLU A 465 26.04 -8.32 -2.51
N ASP A 466 24.79 -8.61 -2.91
CA ASP A 466 23.67 -8.70 -1.98
C ASP A 466 23.88 -9.83 -0.98
N ILE A 467 24.37 -11.00 -1.44
CA ILE A 467 24.70 -12.14 -0.57
C ILE A 467 25.82 -11.75 0.41
N ARG A 468 26.88 -11.10 -0.08
CA ARG A 468 27.97 -10.60 0.77
C ARG A 468 27.48 -9.61 1.82
N GLN A 469 26.54 -8.74 1.48
CA GLN A 469 25.94 -7.80 2.42
C GLN A 469 25.04 -8.51 3.43
N LEU A 470 24.13 -9.40 2.98
CA LEU A 470 23.23 -10.19 3.84
C LEU A 470 23.98 -11.14 4.78
N SER A 471 25.24 -11.47 4.48
CA SER A 471 26.12 -12.25 5.36
C SER A 471 26.68 -11.45 6.54
N LYS A 472 26.54 -10.12 6.53
CA LYS A 472 27.01 -9.26 7.62
C LYS A 472 26.02 -9.28 8.80
N PRO A 473 26.49 -9.03 10.02
CA PRO A 473 25.60 -8.85 11.15
C PRO A 473 24.70 -7.64 10.93
N VAL A 474 23.46 -7.76 11.38
CA VAL A 474 22.53 -6.63 11.44
C VAL A 474 23.14 -5.55 12.34
N LYS A 475 23.16 -4.32 11.83
CA LYS A 475 23.52 -3.15 12.63
C LYS A 475 22.27 -2.62 13.33
N THR A 476 22.19 -2.83 14.64
CA THR A 476 21.24 -2.11 15.48
C THR A 476 21.73 -0.68 15.63
N ASN A 477 20.94 0.30 15.17
CA ASN A 477 21.26 1.69 15.44
C ASN A 477 20.87 2.05 16.88
N GLU A 478 21.83 1.93 17.79
CA GLU A 478 21.70 2.34 19.19
C GLU A 478 21.94 3.84 19.40
N SER A 479 22.33 4.57 18.35
CA SER A 479 22.56 6.01 18.44
C SER A 479 21.29 6.72 18.93
N PRO A 480 21.41 7.68 19.86
CA PRO A 480 20.30 8.55 20.21
C PRO A 480 19.94 9.49 19.05
N LEU A 481 20.72 9.53 17.96
CA LEU A 481 20.49 10.39 16.82
C LEU A 481 19.50 9.78 15.83
N MET A 482 18.61 10.65 15.36
CA MET A 482 17.63 10.43 14.33
C MET A 482 17.85 11.44 13.20
N TYR A 483 17.45 11.07 12.00
CA TYR A 483 17.63 11.85 10.79
C TYR A 483 16.30 11.95 10.05
N SER A 484 15.95 13.18 9.67
CA SER A 484 14.85 13.48 8.75
C SER A 484 15.43 13.95 7.43
N TRP A 485 15.22 13.18 6.38
CA TRP A 485 15.67 13.51 5.03
C TRP A 485 14.51 14.05 4.19
N TYR A 486 14.71 15.23 3.60
CA TYR A 486 13.81 15.90 2.67
C TYR A 486 14.47 15.93 1.29
N LYS A 487 13.92 15.17 0.36
CA LYS A 487 14.39 15.11 -1.02
C LYS A 487 13.82 16.29 -1.81
N THR A 488 14.69 17.02 -2.50
CA THR A 488 14.27 18.08 -3.43
C THR A 488 15.03 17.93 -4.74
N ASN A 489 14.42 18.31 -5.87
CA ASN A 489 14.97 18.05 -7.20
C ASN A 489 16.17 18.95 -7.57
N THR A 490 16.47 20.00 -6.78
CA THR A 490 17.64 20.88 -6.97
C THR A 490 18.14 21.45 -5.64
N GLU A 491 19.28 22.14 -5.63
CA GLU A 491 19.77 22.77 -4.38
C GLU A 491 18.81 23.85 -3.86
N ALA A 492 18.42 23.70 -2.58
CA ALA A 492 17.72 24.72 -1.80
C ALA A 492 18.73 25.72 -1.21
N ASP A 493 18.32 26.97 -1.05
CA ASP A 493 19.12 28.05 -0.45
C ASP A 493 18.85 28.22 1.05
N SER A 494 17.61 27.96 1.47
CA SER A 494 17.16 28.03 2.86
C SER A 494 16.10 26.97 3.17
N ILE A 495 15.84 26.73 4.45
CA ILE A 495 14.59 26.10 4.90
C ILE A 495 13.80 27.07 5.75
N TYR A 496 12.48 27.02 5.62
CA TYR A 496 11.60 27.56 6.64
C TYR A 496 11.13 26.44 7.55
N ILE A 497 11.27 26.68 8.85
CA ILE A 497 10.74 25.81 9.89
C ILE A 497 9.57 26.53 10.55
N TYR A 498 8.46 25.83 10.66
CA TYR A 498 7.24 26.32 11.27
C TYR A 498 6.79 25.41 12.41
N TRP A 499 6.30 26.00 13.49
CA TRP A 499 5.69 25.31 14.61
C TRP A 499 4.30 25.85 14.91
N PRO A 500 3.28 24.99 15.04
CA PRO A 500 1.93 25.44 15.32
C PRO A 500 1.87 25.99 16.75
N ASP A 501 1.45 27.23 16.90
CA ASP A 501 1.22 27.82 18.21
C ASP A 501 0.00 27.15 18.87
N THR A 502 0.25 26.37 19.91
CA THR A 502 -0.81 25.64 20.64
C THR A 502 -1.77 26.57 21.39
N LEU A 503 -1.42 27.84 21.63
CA LEU A 503 -2.35 28.82 22.18
C LEU A 503 -3.54 29.06 21.23
N SER A 504 -3.34 28.88 19.92
CA SER A 504 -4.41 28.97 18.92
C SER A 504 -5.43 27.82 19.01
N ASN A 505 -5.22 26.82 19.87
CA ASN A 505 -6.20 25.74 20.09
C ASN A 505 -7.20 26.03 21.22
N ARG A 506 -7.13 27.21 21.84
CA ARG A 506 -8.17 27.70 22.74
C ARG A 506 -9.44 28.03 21.92
N PRO A 507 -10.61 27.48 22.29
CA PRO A 507 -11.84 27.78 21.58
C PRO A 507 -12.22 29.26 21.77
N LEU A 508 -12.71 29.87 20.70
CA LEU A 508 -13.39 31.16 20.71
C LEU A 508 -14.85 31.01 21.11
N LEU A 509 -15.44 29.84 20.81
CA LEU A 509 -16.82 29.48 21.12
C LEU A 509 -16.88 27.96 21.24
N LYS A 510 -17.68 27.44 22.17
CA LYS A 510 -17.99 26.02 22.26
C LYS A 510 -19.49 25.79 22.38
N VAL A 511 -20.01 24.99 21.47
CA VAL A 511 -21.44 24.70 21.34
C VAL A 511 -21.66 23.20 21.28
N ARG A 512 -22.74 22.68 21.87
CA ARG A 512 -23.14 21.28 21.76
C ARG A 512 -24.47 21.16 21.03
N TYR A 513 -24.49 20.36 19.97
CA TYR A 513 -25.69 20.05 19.21
C TYR A 513 -26.14 18.64 19.54
N GLN A 514 -27.40 18.51 19.95
CA GLN A 514 -28.03 17.21 20.14
C GLN A 514 -28.64 16.78 18.81
N LEU A 515 -28.42 15.52 18.43
CA LEU A 515 -28.95 14.96 17.19
C LEU A 515 -30.48 15.11 17.14
N ARG A 516 -31.01 15.65 16.03
CA ARG A 516 -32.46 15.88 15.80
C ARG A 516 -33.11 16.83 16.83
N LYS A 517 -32.35 17.76 17.43
CA LYS A 517 -32.90 18.85 18.26
C LYS A 517 -32.61 20.21 17.65
N GLY A 518 -33.55 21.15 17.83
CA GLY A 518 -33.52 22.44 17.15
C GLY A 518 -32.72 23.57 17.83
N LYS A 519 -32.27 23.42 19.08
CA LYS A 519 -31.45 24.45 19.76
C LYS A 519 -30.17 23.85 20.33
N PRO A 520 -28.99 24.43 20.02
CA PRO A 520 -27.75 24.03 20.66
C PRO A 520 -27.64 24.49 22.12
N GLU A 521 -26.77 23.82 22.88
CA GLU A 521 -26.34 24.20 24.22
C GLU A 521 -24.99 24.94 24.15
N LEU A 522 -24.94 26.19 24.60
CA LEU A 522 -23.69 26.95 24.70
C LEU A 522 -22.89 26.48 25.93
N LEU A 523 -21.68 25.98 25.71
CA LEU A 523 -20.82 25.44 26.77
C LEU A 523 -19.70 26.42 27.18
N PHE A 524 -19.24 27.24 26.23
CA PHE A 524 -18.21 28.27 26.44
C PHE A 524 -18.49 29.43 25.47
N PRO A 525 -18.71 30.65 25.97
CA PRO A 525 -18.95 31.82 25.14
C PRO A 525 -17.71 32.30 24.39
#